data_AF-A0A4Y1ZMP7-F1
#
_entry.id   AF-A0A4Y1ZMP7-F1
#
_cell.length_a   1.000
_cell.length_b   1.000
_cell.length_c   1.000
_cell.angle_alpha   90.00
_cell.angle_beta   90.00
_cell.angle_gamma   90.00
#
_symmetry.space_group_name_H-M   'P 1'
#
loop_
_entity.id
_entity.type
_entity.pdbx_description
1 polymer ?
#
loop_
_entity_poly.entity_id
_entity_poly.type
_entity_poly.pdbx_seq_one_letter_code
_entity_poly.pdbx_strand_id
1 'polypeptide(L)'
;MRKKAVLSIDSRYTTMIENAFYYCNPPEVAPTVKVERPPMHEYIRKLLYQDLAKTNNDKTSEKQSSSARVLRQMRKLHWENEETAAYITKCLIAVWNVKYFNIRCLANLLAGLVAYQVPYSVCDKYMKLIYAHIIHVKCTSPI
;
A
#
# COMPACT_ATOMS: atom_id res chain seq x y z
N MET A 1 37.83 -10.54 -2.98
CA MET A 1 38.15 -11.70 -3.85
C MET A 1 39.39 -11.42 -4.72
N ARG A 2 40.59 -11.42 -4.13
CA ARG A 2 41.83 -11.03 -4.85
C ARG A 2 42.68 -12.22 -5.33
N LYS A 3 42.14 -13.43 -5.45
CA LYS A 3 42.85 -14.60 -6.03
C LYS A 3 41.90 -15.59 -6.71
N LYS A 4 41.11 -15.14 -7.68
CA LYS A 4 40.25 -16.03 -8.51
C LYS A 4 41.01 -16.76 -9.63
N ALA A 5 42.33 -16.61 -9.75
CA ALA A 5 43.08 -17.00 -10.94
C ALA A 5 44.30 -17.90 -10.66
N VAL A 6 44.17 -18.92 -9.81
CA VAL A 6 45.26 -19.90 -9.61
C VAL A 6 44.80 -21.36 -9.73
N LEU A 7 43.51 -21.68 -9.57
CA LEU A 7 42.98 -23.05 -9.75
C LEU A 7 41.60 -22.99 -10.39
N SER A 8 41.36 -23.76 -11.47
CA SER A 8 40.04 -23.91 -12.09
C SER A 8 39.14 -24.78 -11.20
N ILE A 9 38.57 -24.17 -10.17
CA ILE A 9 37.63 -24.83 -9.26
C ILE A 9 36.28 -24.98 -10.00
N ASP A 10 35.67 -26.17 -9.93
CA ASP A 10 34.34 -26.43 -10.51
C ASP A 10 33.33 -25.36 -10.01
N SER A 11 32.48 -24.89 -10.93
CA SER A 11 31.46 -23.85 -10.73
C SER A 11 30.61 -24.08 -9.48
N ARG A 12 30.30 -25.35 -9.18
CA ARG A 12 29.53 -25.73 -7.98
C ARG A 12 30.23 -25.34 -6.68
N TYR A 13 31.53 -25.62 -6.56
CA TYR A 13 32.30 -25.28 -5.36
C TYR A 13 32.53 -23.77 -5.26
N THR A 14 32.72 -23.10 -6.40
CA THR A 14 32.79 -21.63 -6.43
C THR A 14 31.53 -21.00 -5.85
N THR A 15 30.35 -21.49 -6.27
CA THR A 15 29.06 -21.00 -5.76
C THR A 15 28.88 -21.28 -4.26
N MET A 16 29.27 -22.47 -3.79
CA MET A 16 29.18 -22.83 -2.37
C MET A 16 30.07 -21.93 -1.48
N ILE A 17 31.29 -21.63 -1.95
CA ILE A 17 32.23 -20.75 -1.25
C ILE A 17 31.68 -19.32 -1.22
N GLU A 18 31.13 -18.83 -2.33
CA GLU A 18 30.53 -17.49 -2.40
C GLU A 18 29.34 -17.36 -1.45
N ASN A 19 28.45 -18.35 -1.41
CA ASN A 19 27.31 -18.36 -0.49
C ASN A 19 27.77 -18.39 0.98
N ALA A 20 28.76 -19.22 1.33
CA ALA A 20 29.32 -19.25 2.68
C ALA A 20 29.98 -17.92 3.06
N PHE A 21 30.67 -17.27 2.11
CA PHE A 21 31.26 -15.95 2.30
C PHE A 21 30.20 -14.88 2.57
N TYR A 22 29.12 -14.83 1.77
CA TYR A 22 28.03 -13.88 1.99
C TYR A 22 27.17 -14.19 3.22
N TYR A 23 27.20 -15.43 3.73
CA TYR A 23 26.54 -15.76 5.00
C TYR A 23 27.31 -15.23 6.21
N CYS A 24 28.64 -15.37 6.21
CA CYS A 24 29.49 -14.89 7.30
C CYS A 24 29.77 -13.39 7.24
N ASN A 25 29.77 -12.82 6.03
CA ASN A 25 29.93 -11.41 5.78
C ASN A 25 28.80 -10.96 4.86
N PRO A 26 27.56 -10.84 5.39
CA PRO A 26 26.47 -10.29 4.62
C PRO A 26 26.92 -8.94 4.07
N PRO A 27 26.75 -8.68 2.77
CA PRO A 27 27.08 -7.37 2.21
C PRO A 27 26.38 -6.32 3.05
N GLU A 28 27.02 -5.16 3.26
CA GLU A 28 26.36 -4.02 3.91
C GLU A 28 25.11 -3.68 3.10
N VAL A 29 23.97 -4.25 3.51
CA VAL A 29 22.68 -3.88 2.97
C VAL A 29 22.49 -2.48 3.50
N ALA A 30 22.69 -1.48 2.63
CA ALA A 30 22.45 -0.10 2.98
C ALA A 30 21.10 -0.06 3.70
N PRO A 31 21.05 0.41 4.96
CA PRO A 31 19.83 0.38 5.73
C PRO A 31 18.79 1.12 4.92
N THR A 32 17.73 0.41 4.49
CA THR A 32 16.64 1.01 3.74
C THR A 32 16.15 2.17 4.59
N VAL A 33 16.44 3.40 4.16
CA VAL A 33 16.10 4.60 4.91
C VAL A 33 14.59 4.63 5.03
N LYS A 34 14.08 4.21 6.20
CA LYS A 34 12.68 4.34 6.52
C LYS A 34 12.48 5.83 6.74
N VAL A 35 11.96 6.49 5.72
CA VAL A 35 11.50 7.88 5.85
C VAL A 35 10.61 7.95 7.08
N GLU A 36 11.03 8.71 8.09
CA GLU A 36 10.21 8.95 9.28
C GLU A 36 8.92 9.62 8.83
N ARG A 37 7.80 8.93 9.04
CA ARG A 37 6.49 9.42 8.65
C ARG A 37 5.78 9.92 9.90
N PRO A 38 5.05 11.03 9.81
CA PRO A 38 4.18 11.45 10.89
C PRO A 38 3.19 10.34 11.27
N PRO A 39 2.84 10.17 12.56
CA PRO A 39 1.95 9.11 13.02
C PRO A 39 0.57 9.15 12.33
N MET A 40 0.09 10.35 11.96
CA MET A 40 -1.14 10.53 11.19
C MET A 40 -1.07 9.88 9.80
N HIS A 41 0.05 10.02 9.11
CA HIS A 41 0.26 9.44 7.78
C HIS A 41 0.35 7.91 7.82
N GLU A 42 0.92 7.36 8.89
CA GLU A 42 0.96 5.92 9.13
C GLU A 42 -0.44 5.38 9.44
N TYR A 43 -1.21 6.08 10.28
CA TYR A 43 -2.57 5.72 10.60
C TYR A 43 -3.45 5.62 9.34
N ILE A 44 -3.37 6.62 8.45
CA ILE A 44 -4.13 6.62 7.18
C ILE A 44 -3.74 5.44 6.29
N ARG A 45 -2.44 5.14 6.15
CA ARG A 45 -1.98 3.98 5.36
C ARG A 45 -2.44 2.66 5.98
N LYS A 46 -2.37 2.51 7.30
CA LYS A 46 -2.87 1.32 7.99
C LYS A 46 -4.36 1.12 7.74
N LEU A 47 -5.13 2.19 7.84
CA LEU A 47 -6.58 2.18 7.60
C LEU A 47 -6.92 1.68 6.19
N LEU A 48 -6.24 2.23 5.17
CA LEU A 48 -6.53 1.97 3.76
C LEU A 48 -5.92 0.66 3.24
N TYR A 49 -4.70 0.30 3.67
CA TYR A 49 -3.94 -0.81 3.09
C TYR A 49 -3.99 -2.08 3.92
N GLN A 50 -4.17 -1.98 5.24
CA GLN A 50 -4.22 -3.15 6.13
C GLN A 50 -5.65 -3.45 6.60
N ASP A 51 -6.36 -2.46 7.13
CA ASP A 51 -7.67 -2.70 7.74
C ASP A 51 -8.78 -2.88 6.70
N LEU A 52 -8.69 -2.23 5.55
CA LEU A 52 -9.55 -2.52 4.40
C LEU A 52 -9.34 -3.95 3.86
N ALA A 53 -8.13 -4.50 4.00
CA ALA A 53 -7.81 -5.84 3.50
C ALA A 53 -8.39 -6.98 4.34
N LYS A 54 -8.72 -6.72 5.61
CA LYS A 54 -9.30 -7.70 6.55
C LYS A 54 -10.76 -8.04 6.23
N THR A 55 -11.39 -7.36 5.26
CA THR A 55 -12.75 -7.63 4.75
C THR A 55 -13.00 -9.08 4.34
N ASN A 56 -12.01 -9.83 3.86
CA ASN A 56 -12.29 -11.11 3.22
C ASN A 56 -12.28 -12.33 4.16
N ASN A 57 -11.66 -12.22 5.34
CA ASN A 57 -11.44 -13.39 6.20
C ASN A 57 -12.42 -13.49 7.37
N ASP A 58 -13.14 -12.41 7.68
CA ASP A 58 -13.98 -12.34 8.88
C ASP A 58 -15.46 -12.19 8.48
N LYS A 59 -16.06 -13.31 8.06
CA LYS A 59 -17.50 -13.44 7.75
C LYS A 59 -18.35 -13.52 9.03
N THR A 60 -17.73 -13.48 10.22
CA THR A 60 -18.33 -13.93 11.49
C THR A 60 -18.88 -12.79 12.36
N SER A 61 -18.85 -11.52 11.91
CA SER A 61 -19.40 -10.39 12.68
C SER A 61 -20.52 -9.68 11.93
N GLU A 62 -21.76 -10.05 12.24
CA GLU A 62 -23.01 -9.55 11.65
C GLU A 62 -23.30 -8.05 11.83
N LYS A 63 -22.43 -7.22 12.44
CA LYS A 63 -22.83 -5.85 12.82
C LYS A 63 -22.02 -4.68 12.27
N GLN A 64 -20.99 -4.90 11.46
CA GLN A 64 -20.41 -3.84 10.61
C GLN A 64 -19.44 -4.44 9.60
N SER A 65 -19.76 -4.37 8.30
CA SER A 65 -18.77 -4.61 7.24
C SER A 65 -17.53 -3.77 7.57
N SER A 66 -16.34 -4.36 7.55
CA SER A 66 -15.08 -3.66 7.84
C SER A 66 -14.90 -2.39 6.99
N SER A 67 -15.47 -2.38 5.79
CA SER A 67 -15.61 -1.18 4.94
C SER A 67 -16.40 -0.03 5.62
N ALA A 68 -17.50 -0.34 6.31
CA ALA A 68 -18.29 0.63 7.06
C ALA A 68 -17.56 1.14 8.31
N ARG A 69 -16.74 0.30 8.96
CA ARG A 69 -15.88 0.72 10.07
C ARG A 69 -14.78 1.68 9.58
N VAL A 70 -14.10 1.35 8.49
CA VAL A 70 -13.09 2.21 7.84
C VAL A 70 -13.73 3.53 7.39
N LEU A 71 -14.93 3.49 6.80
CA LEU A 71 -15.68 4.69 6.42
C LEU A 71 -16.00 5.57 7.64
N ARG A 72 -16.48 4.98 8.75
CA ARG A 72 -16.73 5.72 9.99
C ARG A 72 -15.46 6.39 10.53
N GLN A 73 -14.32 5.73 10.43
CA GLN A 73 -13.03 6.28 10.86
C GLN A 73 -12.52 7.38 9.91
N MET A 74 -12.65 7.18 8.59
CA MET A 74 -12.36 8.19 7.55
C MET A 74 -13.15 9.49 7.76
N ARG A 75 -14.41 9.39 8.17
CA ARG A 75 -15.24 10.57 8.46
C ARG A 75 -14.81 11.36 9.70
N LYS A 76 -14.11 10.72 10.65
CA LYS A 76 -13.66 11.36 11.90
C LYS A 76 -12.31 12.06 11.77
N LEU A 77 -11.64 11.93 10.63
CA LEU A 77 -10.36 12.60 10.38
C LEU A 77 -10.55 14.11 10.21
N HIS A 78 -9.53 14.88 10.57
CA HIS A 78 -9.52 16.33 10.45
C HIS A 78 -9.30 16.75 8.98
N TRP A 79 -10.40 16.79 8.22
CA TRP A 79 -10.40 17.23 6.82
C TRP A 79 -10.18 18.74 6.64
N GLU A 80 -10.26 19.52 7.73
CA GLU A 80 -9.98 20.95 7.76
C GLU A 80 -8.49 21.25 7.56
N ASN A 81 -7.60 20.33 7.94
CA ASN A 81 -6.17 20.48 7.74
C ASN A 81 -5.80 20.05 6.31
N GLU A 82 -5.34 21.02 5.51
CA GLU A 82 -4.97 20.84 4.10
C GLU A 82 -3.89 19.77 3.91
N GLU A 83 -2.89 19.68 4.80
CA GLU A 83 -1.83 18.67 4.70
C GLU A 83 -2.38 17.25 4.86
N THR A 84 -3.29 17.08 5.82
CA THR A 84 -3.91 15.78 6.10
C THR A 84 -4.84 15.39 4.95
N ALA A 85 -5.66 16.33 4.46
CA ALA A 85 -6.55 16.10 3.33
C ALA A 85 -5.75 15.74 2.05
N ALA A 86 -4.70 16.50 1.74
CA ALA A 86 -3.83 16.24 0.60
C ALA A 86 -3.15 14.86 0.69
N TYR A 87 -2.71 14.46 1.89
CA TYR A 87 -2.11 13.14 2.09
C TYR A 87 -3.14 12.00 1.93
N ILE A 88 -4.36 12.16 2.44
CA ILE A 88 -5.43 11.17 2.22
C ILE A 88 -5.72 11.04 0.73
N THR A 89 -5.84 12.15 0.00
CA THR A 89 -6.04 12.13 -1.46
C THR A 89 -4.90 11.44 -2.18
N LYS A 90 -3.64 11.74 -1.81
CA LYS A 90 -2.46 11.04 -2.35
C LYS A 90 -2.53 9.53 -2.11
N CYS A 91 -2.96 9.10 -0.93
CA CYS A 91 -3.12 7.68 -0.60
C CYS A 91 -4.25 7.00 -1.40
N LEU A 92 -5.35 7.72 -1.65
CA LEU A 92 -6.47 7.23 -2.45
C LEU A 92 -6.13 7.12 -3.95
N ILE A 93 -5.31 8.02 -4.49
CA ILE A 93 -4.78 7.95 -5.86
C ILE A 93 -3.79 6.80 -5.99
N ALA A 94 -3.00 6.54 -4.94
CA ALA A 94 -2.01 5.47 -4.91
C ALA A 94 -2.64 4.07 -4.73
N VAL A 95 -3.61 3.74 -5.58
CA VAL A 95 -4.37 2.48 -5.61
C VAL A 95 -3.46 1.27 -5.80
N TRP A 96 -2.33 1.43 -6.48
CA TRP A 96 -1.33 0.37 -6.66
C TRP A 96 -0.72 -0.16 -5.36
N ASN A 97 -0.83 0.57 -4.24
CA ASN A 97 -0.42 0.08 -2.92
C ASN A 97 -1.46 -0.86 -2.28
N VAL A 98 -2.67 -0.95 -2.85
CA VAL A 98 -3.76 -1.81 -2.39
C VAL A 98 -3.69 -3.14 -3.13
N LYS A 99 -3.94 -4.25 -2.43
CA LYS A 99 -4.07 -5.56 -3.08
C LYS A 99 -5.24 -5.55 -4.06
N TYR A 100 -5.06 -6.16 -5.24
CA TYR A 100 -6.02 -6.14 -6.35
C TYR A 100 -7.47 -6.47 -5.93
N PHE A 101 -7.67 -7.53 -5.14
CA PHE A 101 -9.01 -7.95 -4.67
C PHE A 101 -9.71 -6.93 -3.75
N ASN A 102 -8.97 -6.03 -3.10
CA ASN A 102 -9.52 -4.99 -2.22
C ASN A 102 -9.81 -3.67 -2.95
N ILE A 103 -9.46 -3.54 -4.24
CA ILE A 103 -9.72 -2.32 -5.01
C ILE A 103 -11.21 -2.01 -5.06
N ARG A 104 -12.07 -3.03 -5.17
CA ARG A 104 -13.54 -2.86 -5.10
C ARG A 104 -13.98 -2.24 -3.76
N CYS A 105 -13.37 -2.68 -2.66
CA CYS A 105 -13.68 -2.16 -1.33
C CYS A 105 -13.26 -0.70 -1.20
N LEU A 106 -12.13 -0.33 -1.81
CA LEU A 106 -11.67 1.06 -1.88
C LEU A 106 -12.65 1.94 -2.67
N ALA A 107 -13.14 1.46 -3.82
CA ALA A 107 -14.13 2.17 -4.62
C ALA A 107 -15.45 2.39 -3.85
N ASN A 108 -15.91 1.39 -3.10
CA ASN A 108 -17.11 1.52 -2.27
C ASN A 108 -16.90 2.50 -1.10
N LEU A 109 -15.73 2.46 -0.46
CA LEU A 109 -15.35 3.43 0.57
C LEU A 109 -15.38 4.86 0.01
N LEU A 110 -14.81 5.04 -1.18
CA LEU A 110 -14.72 6.32 -1.87
C LEU A 110 -16.12 6.86 -2.22
N ALA A 111 -17.01 6.02 -2.75
CA ALA A 111 -18.40 6.37 -3.00
C ALA A 111 -19.13 6.81 -1.71
N GLY A 112 -18.91 6.11 -0.60
CA GLY A 112 -19.49 6.45 0.70
C GLY A 112 -18.93 7.76 1.29
N LEU A 113 -17.73 8.16 0.90
CA LEU A 113 -17.10 9.41 1.36
C LEU A 113 -17.65 10.64 0.62
N VAL A 114 -17.90 10.52 -0.69
CA VAL A 114 -18.53 11.59 -1.52
C VAL A 114 -19.88 12.01 -0.98
N ALA A 115 -20.68 11.02 -0.55
CA ALA A 115 -22.01 11.26 -0.02
C ALA A 115 -22.02 12.12 1.25
N TYR A 116 -20.89 12.24 1.95
CA TYR A 116 -20.78 12.89 3.27
C TYR A 116 -20.12 14.28 3.26
N GLN A 117 -20.01 14.95 2.11
CA GLN A 117 -19.63 16.38 2.07
C GLN A 117 -18.23 16.69 2.62
N VAL A 118 -17.27 15.77 2.47
CA VAL A 118 -15.84 16.12 2.58
C VAL A 118 -15.54 17.23 1.57
N PRO A 119 -14.79 18.31 1.92
CA PRO A 119 -14.68 19.53 1.11
C PRO A 119 -14.52 19.22 -0.38
N TYR A 120 -15.62 19.47 -1.11
CA TYR A 120 -15.87 18.99 -2.47
C TYR A 120 -14.80 19.38 -3.50
N SER A 121 -14.04 20.44 -3.21
CA SER A 121 -13.04 21.02 -4.12
C SER A 121 -11.85 20.09 -4.37
N VAL A 122 -11.48 19.26 -3.39
CA VAL A 122 -10.36 18.32 -3.54
C VAL A 122 -10.84 17.01 -4.16
N CYS A 123 -11.99 16.48 -3.72
CA CYS A 123 -12.43 15.16 -4.19
C CYS A 123 -12.82 15.11 -5.67
N ASP A 124 -13.45 16.13 -6.27
CA ASP A 124 -14.05 15.98 -7.62
C ASP A 124 -13.01 15.80 -8.75
N LYS A 125 -11.91 16.56 -8.73
CA LYS A 125 -10.82 16.45 -9.72
C LYS A 125 -10.13 15.09 -9.65
N TYR A 126 -9.87 14.60 -8.43
CA TYR A 126 -9.19 13.34 -8.22
C TYR A 126 -10.13 12.14 -8.30
N MET A 127 -11.43 12.29 -8.06
CA MET A 127 -12.45 11.24 -8.22
C MET A 127 -12.51 10.73 -9.65
N LYS A 128 -12.59 11.63 -10.64
CA LYS A 128 -12.61 11.21 -12.05
C LYS A 128 -11.35 10.45 -12.43
N LEU A 129 -10.19 10.89 -11.94
CA LEU A 129 -8.91 10.21 -12.14
C LEU A 129 -8.85 8.86 -11.42
N ILE A 130 -9.32 8.78 -10.17
CA ILE A 130 -9.33 7.55 -9.37
C ILE A 130 -10.33 6.54 -9.94
N TYR A 131 -11.54 6.96 -10.31
CA TYR A 131 -12.53 6.09 -10.96
C TYR A 131 -12.03 5.63 -12.33
N ALA A 132 -11.47 6.52 -13.16
CA ALA A 132 -10.90 6.14 -14.45
C ALA A 132 -9.73 5.16 -14.28
N HIS A 133 -8.85 5.38 -13.30
CA HIS A 133 -7.72 4.50 -13.02
C HIS A 133 -8.16 3.15 -12.45
N ILE A 134 -9.14 3.13 -11.54
CA ILE A 134 -9.73 1.88 -11.02
C ILE A 134 -10.42 1.09 -12.14
N ILE A 135 -11.19 1.75 -13.01
CA ILE A 135 -11.85 1.11 -14.16
C ILE A 135 -10.80 0.56 -15.14
N HIS A 136 -9.76 1.35 -15.45
CA HIS A 136 -8.69 0.94 -16.34
C HIS A 136 -7.92 -0.27 -15.79
N VAL A 137 -7.52 -0.25 -14.51
CA VAL A 137 -6.86 -1.39 -13.85
C VAL A 137 -7.74 -2.64 -13.89
N LYS A 138 -9.06 -2.50 -13.76
CA LYS A 138 -10.03 -3.61 -13.90
C LYS A 138 -10.10 -4.17 -15.32
N CYS A 139 -9.89 -3.34 -16.34
CA CYS A 139 -9.94 -3.73 -17.76
C CYS A 139 -8.61 -4.26 -18.29
N THR A 140 -7.47 -3.88 -17.70
CA THR A 140 -6.13 -4.30 -18.18
C THR A 140 -5.51 -5.48 -17.44
N SER A 141 -6.15 -6.02 -16.40
CA SER A 141 -5.67 -7.24 -15.73
C SER A 141 -6.29 -8.47 -16.39
N PRO A 142 -5.54 -9.26 -17.17
CA PRO A 142 -6.01 -10.56 -17.64
C PRO A 142 -6.20 -11.48 -16.43
N ILE A 143 -7.32 -12.19 -16.41
CA ILE A 143 -7.61 -13.31 -15.51
C ILE A 143 -6.58 -14.42 -15.77
#